data_AF-A0A0R0C793-F1
#
_entry.id   AF-A0A0R0C793-F1
#
_cell.length_a   1.000
_cell.length_b   1.000
_cell.length_c   1.000
_cell.angle_alpha   90.00
_cell.angle_beta   90.00
_cell.angle_gamma   90.00
#
_symmetry.space_group_name_H-M   'P 1'
#
loop_
_entity.id
_entity.type
_entity.pdbx_description
1 polymer ?
#
loop_
_entity_poly.entity_id
_entity_poly.type
_entity_poly.pdbx_seq_one_letter_code
_entity_poly.pdbx_strand_id
1 'polypeptide(L)'
;MTGFRPVSLIGVPTDVGAGARGARLGPEALRIAGLPEALAGRGVEVRDIGNLDGPRNPWTGPVQGYRHLDEVVAWNHALMEATYAELSEGRLPIMLGGDHCLGVGSIT
;
A
#
# COMPACT_ATOMS: atom_id res chain seq x y z
N MET A 1 17.08 -10.90 -24.06
CA MET A 1 15.87 -10.12 -23.76
C MET A 1 15.83 -9.93 -22.26
N THR A 2 15.98 -8.71 -21.75
CA THR A 2 15.80 -8.41 -20.33
C THR A 2 14.30 -8.37 -20.05
N GLY A 3 13.76 -9.41 -19.42
CA GLY A 3 12.37 -9.42 -18.96
C GLY A 3 12.13 -8.37 -17.88
N PHE A 4 10.87 -7.95 -17.69
CA PHE A 4 10.50 -7.11 -16.55
C PHE A 4 10.76 -7.88 -15.24
N ARG A 5 11.13 -7.16 -14.16
CA ARG A 5 11.17 -7.77 -12.82
C ARG A 5 9.75 -8.24 -12.44
N PRO A 6 9.61 -9.40 -11.78
CA PRO A 6 8.32 -9.81 -11.22
C PRO A 6 7.85 -8.77 -10.21
N VAL A 7 6.55 -8.53 -10.14
CA VAL A 7 5.97 -7.51 -9.27
C VAL A 7 5.02 -8.15 -8.25
N SER A 8 4.90 -7.48 -7.10
CA SER A 8 3.92 -7.82 -6.07
C SER A 8 3.03 -6.61 -5.80
N LEU A 9 1.73 -6.76 -5.98
CA LEU A 9 0.75 -5.73 -5.67
C LEU A 9 0.36 -5.84 -4.20
N ILE A 10 0.53 -4.74 -3.46
CA ILE A 10 0.25 -4.67 -2.03
C ILE A 10 -0.81 -3.59 -1.81
N GLY A 11 -2.02 -3.99 -1.42
CA GLY A 11 -3.06 -3.02 -1.08
C GLY A 11 -2.85 -2.42 0.31
N VAL A 12 -2.86 -1.09 0.41
CA VAL A 12 -2.65 -0.37 1.66
C VAL A 12 -3.84 0.57 1.92
N PRO A 13 -5.01 0.05 2.36
CA PRO A 13 -6.25 0.81 2.45
C PRO A 13 -6.31 1.77 3.65
N THR A 14 -5.32 2.65 3.78
CA THR A 14 -5.23 3.65 4.85
C THR A 14 -5.81 5.00 4.41
N ASP A 15 -6.52 5.67 5.31
CA ASP A 15 -6.84 7.10 5.21
C ASP A 15 -6.59 7.82 6.55
N VAL A 16 -5.76 7.23 7.42
CA VAL A 16 -5.50 7.73 8.78
C VAL A 16 -4.62 8.98 8.79
N GLY A 17 -3.72 9.16 7.82
CA GLY A 17 -2.90 10.36 7.68
C GLY A 17 -3.65 11.52 7.00
N ALA A 18 -4.76 11.22 6.32
CA ALA A 18 -5.52 12.20 5.57
C ALA A 18 -6.48 13.04 6.42
N GLY A 19 -6.80 14.24 5.93
CA GLY A 19 -7.88 15.10 6.46
C GLY A 19 -9.28 14.76 5.92
N ALA A 20 -9.38 13.77 5.02
CA ALA A 20 -10.62 13.37 4.36
C ALA A 20 -10.68 11.85 4.21
N ARG A 21 -11.90 11.29 4.15
CA ARG A 21 -12.13 9.87 3.91
C ARG A 21 -12.06 9.55 2.42
N GLY A 22 -11.72 8.30 2.12
CA GLY A 22 -11.90 7.73 0.78
C GLY A 22 -10.63 7.19 0.13
N ALA A 23 -9.45 7.64 0.56
CA ALA A 23 -8.18 7.11 0.04
C ALA A 23 -8.07 5.60 0.25
N ARG A 24 -8.63 5.08 1.35
CA ARG A 24 -8.74 3.63 1.65
C ARG A 24 -9.46 2.79 0.57
N LEU A 25 -10.21 3.41 -0.34
CA LEU A 25 -10.89 2.72 -1.45
C LEU A 25 -9.99 2.52 -2.67
N GLY A 26 -8.82 3.16 -2.69
CA GLY A 26 -7.85 3.12 -3.78
C GLY A 26 -7.44 1.71 -4.24
N PRO A 27 -7.14 0.76 -3.33
CA PRO A 27 -6.67 -0.57 -3.75
C PRO A 27 -7.71 -1.30 -4.60
N GLU A 28 -8.96 -1.35 -4.15
CA GLU A 28 -10.04 -1.99 -4.89
C GLU A 28 -10.38 -1.25 -6.18
N ALA A 29 -10.34 0.08 -6.18
CA ALA A 29 -10.56 0.86 -7.38
C ALA A 29 -9.52 0.54 -8.48
N LEU A 30 -8.24 0.38 -8.10
CA LEU A 30 -7.17 0.02 -9.03
C LEU A 30 -7.29 -1.41 -9.55
N ARG A 31 -7.73 -2.35 -8.70
CA ARG A 31 -8.03 -3.73 -9.12
C ARG A 31 -9.19 -3.76 -10.10
N ILE A 32 -10.30 -3.10 -9.79
CA ILE A 32 -11.47 -2.99 -10.67
C ILE A 32 -11.12 -2.32 -12.01
N ALA A 33 -10.22 -1.34 -11.99
CA ALA A 33 -9.73 -0.68 -13.21
C ALA A 33 -8.84 -1.58 -14.10
N GLY A 34 -8.52 -2.80 -13.67
CA GLY A 34 -7.78 -3.77 -14.46
C GLY A 34 -6.26 -3.63 -14.39
N LEU A 35 -5.71 -3.04 -13.32
CA LEU A 35 -4.26 -2.87 -13.17
C LEU A 35 -3.50 -4.21 -13.20
N PRO A 36 -3.91 -5.27 -12.46
CA PRO A 36 -3.22 -6.57 -12.50
C PRO A 36 -3.16 -7.15 -13.92
N GLU A 37 -4.29 -7.12 -14.64
CA GLU A 37 -4.43 -7.65 -16.00
C GLU A 37 -3.61 -6.84 -17.00
N ALA A 38 -3.57 -5.51 -16.85
CA ALA A 38 -2.77 -4.64 -17.71
C ALA A 38 -1.26 -4.89 -17.55
N LEU A 39 -0.79 -5.17 -16.34
CA LEU A 39 0.60 -5.55 -16.08
C LEU A 39 0.92 -6.94 -16.66
N ALA A 40 0.05 -7.92 -16.40
CA ALA A 40 0.20 -9.27 -16.94
C ALA A 40 0.20 -9.28 -18.48
N GLY A 41 -0.69 -8.50 -19.11
CA GLY A 41 -0.76 -8.34 -20.57
C GLY A 41 0.49 -7.73 -21.22
N ARG A 42 1.37 -7.10 -20.43
CA ARG A 42 2.69 -6.61 -20.87
C ARG A 42 3.82 -7.61 -20.64
N GLY A 43 3.51 -8.82 -20.18
CA GLY A 43 4.49 -9.86 -19.87
C GLY A 43 5.18 -9.70 -18.51
N VAL A 44 4.58 -8.94 -17.59
CA VAL A 44 5.06 -8.86 -16.19
C VAL A 44 4.46 -10.03 -15.41
N GLU A 45 5.28 -10.75 -14.64
CA GLU A 45 4.76 -11.72 -13.67
C GLU A 45 4.19 -10.96 -12.45
N VAL A 46 2.88 -11.03 -12.27
CA VAL A 46 2.16 -10.32 -11.20
C VAL A 46 1.76 -11.28 -10.09
N ARG A 47 2.06 -10.93 -8.85
CA ARG A 47 1.49 -11.52 -7.64
C ARG A 47 0.67 -10.46 -6.94
N ASP A 48 -0.59 -10.71 -6.61
CA ASP A 48 -1.37 -9.82 -5.75
C ASP A 48 -1.46 -10.46 -4.36
N ILE A 49 -0.93 -9.78 -3.34
CA ILE A 49 -0.93 -10.30 -1.96
C ILE A 49 -2.12 -9.79 -1.14
N GLY A 50 -3.08 -9.12 -1.79
CA GLY A 50 -4.29 -8.63 -1.15
C GLY A 50 -4.10 -7.27 -0.48
N ASN A 51 -4.93 -6.99 0.52
CA ASN A 51 -4.84 -5.78 1.32
C ASN A 51 -4.15 -6.11 2.64
N LEU A 52 -3.24 -5.24 3.07
CA LEU A 52 -2.75 -5.24 4.43
C LEU A 52 -3.88 -4.84 5.38
N ASP A 53 -3.89 -5.46 6.55
CA ASP A 53 -4.75 -5.08 7.65
C ASP A 53 -4.04 -4.07 8.55
N GLY A 54 -4.79 -3.08 9.01
CA GLY A 54 -4.25 -2.02 9.86
C GLY A 54 -5.36 -1.30 10.62
N PRO A 55 -4.97 -0.39 11.53
CA PRO A 55 -5.93 0.33 12.34
C PRO A 55 -6.85 1.21 11.49
N ARG A 56 -8.10 1.32 11.92
CA ARG A 56 -9.10 2.19 11.30
C ARG A 56 -8.83 3.63 11.68
N ASN A 57 -9.17 4.56 10.80
CA ASN A 57 -9.13 5.98 11.10
C ASN A 57 -10.10 6.30 12.27
N PRO A 58 -9.60 6.78 13.43
CA PRO A 58 -10.43 7.05 14.60
C PRO A 58 -11.28 8.32 14.43
N TRP A 59 -10.96 9.16 13.44
CA TRP A 59 -11.67 10.38 13.09
C TRP A 59 -11.71 11.42 14.22
N THR A 60 -10.59 11.53 14.94
CA THR A 60 -10.41 12.51 16.01
C THR A 60 -9.64 13.74 15.52
N GLY A 61 -9.67 14.81 16.33
CA GLY A 61 -8.80 15.97 16.10
C GLY A 61 -7.31 15.60 16.23
N PRO A 62 -6.40 16.42 15.68
CA PRO A 62 -4.98 16.21 15.84
C PRO A 62 -4.55 16.36 17.31
N VAL A 63 -3.59 15.54 17.74
CA VAL A 63 -2.94 15.61 19.05
C VAL A 63 -1.53 16.14 18.82
N GLN A 64 -1.19 17.26 19.44
CA GLN A 64 0.10 17.94 19.26
C GLN A 64 0.46 18.22 17.77
N GLY A 65 -0.56 18.50 16.95
CA GLY A 65 -0.37 18.79 15.52
C GLY A 65 -0.32 17.55 14.61
N TYR A 66 -0.24 16.34 15.17
CA TYR A 66 -0.26 15.09 14.43
C TYR A 66 -1.66 14.50 14.35
N ARG A 67 -2.05 13.99 13.18
CA ARG A 67 -3.26 13.17 13.03
C ARG A 67 -2.89 11.71 13.23
N HIS A 68 -3.57 11.06 14.18
CA HIS A 68 -3.62 9.60 14.30
C HIS A 68 -2.22 8.93 14.26
N LEU A 69 -1.27 9.48 15.02
CA LEU A 69 0.16 9.11 14.90
C LEU A 69 0.39 7.61 15.15
N ASP A 70 -0.26 7.06 16.17
CA ASP A 70 -0.13 5.64 16.51
C ASP A 70 -0.65 4.75 15.38
N GLU A 71 -1.75 5.16 14.73
CA GLU A 71 -2.28 4.47 13.56
C GLU A 71 -1.37 4.58 12.34
N VAL A 72 -0.80 5.76 12.09
CA VAL A 72 0.21 5.97 11.03
C VAL A 72 1.42 5.06 11.25
N VAL A 73 1.93 4.97 12.48
CA VAL A 73 3.07 4.12 12.84
C VAL A 73 2.75 2.65 12.59
N ALA A 74 1.60 2.17 13.04
CA ALA A 74 1.18 0.78 12.84
C ALA A 74 1.05 0.42 11.35
N TRP A 75 0.47 1.31 10.54
CA TRP A 75 0.37 1.11 9.09
C TRP A 75 1.75 1.03 8.43
N ASN A 76 2.67 1.92 8.80
CA ASN A 76 4.00 1.94 8.22
C ASN A 76 4.84 0.72 8.63
N HIS A 77 4.71 0.22 9.86
CA HIS A 77 5.34 -1.05 10.25
C HIS A 77 4.78 -2.23 9.45
N ALA A 78 3.46 -2.34 9.30
CA ALA A 78 2.86 -3.42 8.50
C ALA A 78 3.34 -3.37 7.04
N LEU A 79 3.46 -2.17 6.46
CA LEU A 79 3.93 -2.00 5.10
C LEU A 79 5.42 -2.30 4.95
N MET A 80 6.26 -1.88 5.89
CA MET A 80 7.70 -2.20 5.91
C MET A 80 7.91 -3.72 5.87
N GLU A 81 7.24 -4.47 6.74
CA GLU A 81 7.37 -5.94 6.80
C GLU A 81 6.94 -6.61 5.49
N ALA A 82 5.79 -6.20 4.92
CA ALA A 82 5.30 -6.73 3.66
C ALA A 82 6.23 -6.40 2.48
N THR A 83 6.74 -5.17 2.45
CA THR A 83 7.67 -4.70 1.42
C THR A 83 8.99 -5.46 1.49
N TYR A 84 9.53 -5.64 2.71
CA TYR A 84 10.74 -6.40 2.96
C TYR A 84 10.61 -7.87 2.54
N ALA A 85 9.48 -8.50 2.85
CA ALA A 85 9.21 -9.88 2.45
C ALA A 85 9.25 -10.06 0.92
N GLU A 86 8.54 -9.20 0.18
CA GLU A 86 8.48 -9.29 -1.28
C GLU A 86 9.81 -8.94 -1.97
N LEU A 87 10.54 -7.94 -1.44
CA LEU A 87 11.89 -7.62 -1.90
C LEU A 87 12.87 -8.77 -1.67
N SER A 88 12.74 -9.48 -0.54
CA SER A 88 13.57 -10.65 -0.21
C SER A 88 13.34 -11.82 -1.16
N GLU A 89 12.16 -11.91 -1.77
CA GLU A 89 11.85 -12.84 -2.85
C GLU A 89 12.26 -12.34 -4.25
N GLY A 90 12.92 -11.18 -4.34
CA GLY A 90 13.37 -10.59 -5.61
C GLY A 90 12.25 -9.96 -6.43
N ARG A 91 11.11 -9.67 -5.81
CA ARG A 91 9.93 -9.06 -6.45
C ARG A 91 9.90 -7.57 -6.17
N LEU A 92 9.47 -6.77 -7.15
CA LEU A 92 9.28 -5.33 -6.99
C LEU A 92 7.90 -5.06 -6.37
N PRO A 93 7.80 -4.51 -5.14
CA PRO A 93 6.53 -4.15 -4.55
C PRO A 93 5.91 -2.94 -5.26
N ILE A 94 4.61 -3.01 -5.53
CA ILE A 94 3.79 -1.91 -6.03
C ILE A 94 2.65 -1.73 -5.04
N MET A 95 2.74 -0.66 -4.25
CA MET A 95 1.70 -0.32 -3.29
C MET A 95 0.50 0.27 -4.02
N LEU A 96 -0.65 -0.37 -3.87
CA LEU A 96 -1.94 0.19 -4.25
C LEU A 96 -2.37 1.04 -3.06
N GLY A 97 -2.29 2.35 -3.26
CA GLY A 97 -2.26 3.30 -2.15
C GLY A 97 -3.48 3.27 -1.25
N GLY A 98 -3.27 3.88 -0.10
CA GLY A 98 -4.21 4.73 0.60
C GLY A 98 -3.66 6.15 0.57
N ASP A 99 -3.81 6.91 1.65
CA ASP A 99 -3.16 8.22 1.73
C ASP A 99 -1.62 8.14 1.76
N HIS A 100 -0.94 9.28 1.59
CA HIS A 100 0.51 9.32 1.40
C HIS A 100 1.34 9.06 2.67
N CYS A 101 0.73 8.89 3.85
CA CYS A 101 1.48 8.54 5.07
C CYS A 101 2.19 7.18 4.96
N LEU A 102 1.73 6.30 4.06
CA LEU A 102 2.37 5.02 3.75
C LEU A 102 3.76 5.16 3.10
N GLY A 103 4.13 6.35 2.64
CA GLY A 103 5.41 6.58 1.97
C GLY A 103 6.61 6.19 2.83
N VAL A 104 6.50 6.33 4.16
CA VAL A 104 7.58 5.95 5.09
C VAL A 104 7.85 4.44 5.04
N GLY A 105 6.81 3.63 5.24
CA GLY A 105 6.89 2.17 5.25
C GLY A 105 7.23 1.56 3.88
N SER A 106 7.14 2.34 2.80
CA SER A 106 7.61 1.89 1.48
C SER A 106 9.11 2.04 1.26
N ILE A 107 9.78 2.86 2.07
CA ILE A 107 11.21 3.21 1.92
C ILE A 107 12.05 2.56 3.02
N THR A 108 11.50 2.45 4.23
CA THR A 108 12.13 1.78 5.39
C THR A 108 11.94 0.28 5.31
#